data_AF-A0A914S432-F1
#
_entry.id   AF-A0A914S432-F1
#
_cell.length_a   1.000
_cell.length_b   1.000
_cell.length_c   1.000
_cell.angle_alpha   90.00
_cell.angle_beta   90.00
_cell.angle_gamma   90.00
#
_symmetry.space_group_name_H-M   'P 1'
#
loop_
_entity.id
_entity.type
_entity.pdbx_description
1 polymer ?
#
loop_
_entity_poly.entity_id
_entity_poly.type
_entity_poly.pdbx_seq_one_letter_code
_entity_poly.pdbx_strand_id
1 'polypeptide(L)'
;MKDTVLNNLDKYVVKDERIKQLLLQIKESGKQSFLLTNSDYAYTNGVMEYLIGKDWTSYFNITVVNAHKPKWFAEGTVFREVNTETGALKIGIHTGPLKQGEVYSGGSCDAFRRLVKARGKDVLYIGDHIFGDVLRSKKARGWRTFLVVPELTQELTVWTERKPLFKQIHTEFKSSLSNEMDSEYEVDHERPSLRRSTSKTISKVERYADVYASIGRSRLKSGQ
;
A
#
# COMPACT_ATOMS: atom_id res chain seq x y z
N MET A 1 -20.31 -8.83 1.72
CA MET A 1 -19.26 -8.09 2.46
C MET A 1 -19.30 -6.60 2.16
N LYS A 2 -19.18 -6.17 0.89
CA LYS A 2 -19.29 -4.75 0.50
C LYS A 2 -20.60 -4.11 0.98
N ASP A 3 -21.73 -4.76 0.77
CA ASP A 3 -23.04 -4.25 1.19
C ASP A 3 -23.14 -4.11 2.72
N THR A 4 -22.55 -5.05 3.47
CA THR A 4 -22.48 -5.00 4.94
C THR A 4 -21.75 -3.76 5.43
N VAL A 5 -20.64 -3.41 4.77
CA VAL A 5 -19.86 -2.20 5.07
C VAL A 5 -20.64 -0.95 4.71
N LEU A 6 -21.22 -0.89 3.50
CA LEU A 6 -22.01 0.26 3.05
C LEU A 6 -23.22 0.54 3.95
N ASN A 7 -23.84 -0.51 4.50
CA ASN A 7 -24.96 -0.37 5.43
C ASN A 7 -24.55 0.06 6.85
N ASN A 8 -23.25 0.08 7.17
CA ASN A 8 -22.74 0.38 8.53
C ASN A 8 -21.41 1.16 8.46
N LEU A 9 -21.37 2.23 7.66
CA LEU A 9 -20.13 2.96 7.38
C LEU A 9 -19.46 3.52 8.64
N ASP A 10 -20.23 4.08 9.59
CA ASP A 10 -19.69 4.61 10.85
C ASP A 10 -18.94 3.57 11.70
N LYS A 11 -19.28 2.29 11.54
CA LYS A 11 -18.65 1.19 12.28
C LYS A 11 -17.36 0.70 11.62
N TYR A 12 -17.30 0.74 10.29
CA TYR A 12 -16.27 0.04 9.51
C TYR A 12 -15.33 0.98 8.75
N VAL A 13 -15.67 2.26 8.60
CA VAL A 13 -14.88 3.25 7.87
C VAL A 13 -14.51 4.39 8.80
N VAL A 14 -13.21 4.60 8.98
CA VAL A 14 -12.70 5.74 9.74
C VAL A 14 -12.93 7.01 8.93
N LYS A 15 -13.71 7.94 9.49
CA LYS A 15 -13.95 9.26 8.92
C LYS A 15 -13.02 10.29 9.55
N ASP A 16 -12.37 11.09 8.71
CA ASP A 16 -11.47 12.16 9.12
C ASP A 16 -11.71 13.39 8.25
N GLU A 17 -12.22 14.46 8.85
CA GLU A 17 -12.57 15.71 8.16
C GLU A 17 -11.37 16.36 7.44
N ARG A 18 -10.14 16.04 7.86
CA ARG A 18 -8.91 16.58 7.25
C ARG A 18 -8.70 16.10 5.81
N ILE A 19 -9.29 14.96 5.42
CA ILE A 19 -9.14 14.45 4.04
C ILE A 19 -9.72 15.43 3.02
N LYS A 20 -10.85 16.07 3.35
CA LYS A 20 -11.49 17.06 2.50
C LYS A 20 -10.60 18.29 2.32
N GLN A 21 -10.01 18.77 3.42
CA GLN A 21 -9.08 19.90 3.40
C GLN A 21 -7.83 19.59 2.59
N LEU A 22 -7.25 18.39 2.75
CA LEU A 22 -6.08 17.97 1.99
C LEU A 22 -6.35 17.95 0.48
N LEU A 23 -7.49 17.40 0.05
CA LEU A 23 -7.85 17.36 -1.37
C LEU A 23 -8.09 18.75 -1.96
N LEU A 24 -8.71 19.66 -1.18
CA LEU A 24 -8.87 21.06 -1.57
C LEU A 24 -7.51 21.76 -1.72
N GLN A 25 -6.60 21.59 -0.78
CA GLN A 25 -5.24 22.16 -0.87
C GLN A 25 -4.47 21.65 -2.09
N ILE A 26 -4.60 20.36 -2.43
CA ILE A 26 -4.00 19.80 -3.65
C ILE A 26 -4.58 20.50 -4.88
N LYS A 27 -5.90 20.67 -4.94
CA LYS A 27 -6.59 21.35 -6.05
C LYS A 27 -6.17 22.81 -6.18
N GLU A 28 -6.13 23.55 -5.07
CA GLU A 28 -5.72 24.96 -5.01
C GLU A 28 -4.24 25.16 -5.37
N SER A 29 -3.38 24.16 -5.12
CA SER A 29 -1.97 24.21 -5.52
C SER A 29 -1.74 24.10 -7.04
N GLY A 30 -2.80 23.92 -7.84
CA GLY A 30 -2.72 23.76 -9.30
C GLY A 30 -2.21 22.37 -9.74
N LYS A 31 -2.07 21.42 -8.82
CA LYS A 31 -1.69 20.03 -9.13
C LYS A 31 -2.90 19.25 -9.61
N GLN A 32 -2.68 18.36 -10.57
CA GLN A 32 -3.71 17.42 -11.00
C GLN A 32 -3.82 16.25 -10.01
N SER A 33 -5.03 15.98 -9.52
CA SER A 33 -5.35 14.84 -8.68
C SER A 33 -6.09 13.77 -9.46
N PHE A 34 -5.88 12.50 -9.11
CA PHE A 34 -6.65 11.40 -9.67
C PHE A 34 -6.93 10.33 -8.61
N LEU A 35 -8.10 9.68 -8.73
CA LEU A 35 -8.45 8.47 -7.99
C LEU A 35 -8.26 7.26 -8.91
N LEU A 36 -7.57 6.23 -8.42
CA LEU A 36 -7.37 4.96 -9.13
C LEU A 36 -7.57 3.78 -8.17
N THR A 37 -8.74 3.16 -8.21
CA THR A 37 -9.17 2.12 -7.27
C THR A 37 -9.56 0.82 -7.96
N ASN A 38 -9.34 -0.30 -7.26
CA ASN A 38 -9.80 -1.62 -7.71
C ASN A 38 -11.28 -1.86 -7.45
N SER A 39 -11.90 -1.06 -6.58
CA SER A 39 -13.33 -1.15 -6.29
C SER A 39 -14.17 -0.72 -7.49
N ASP A 40 -15.38 -1.26 -7.58
CA ASP A 40 -16.41 -0.81 -8.53
C ASP A 40 -16.95 0.58 -8.15
N TYR A 41 -17.75 1.16 -9.06
CA TYR A 41 -18.32 2.48 -8.85
C TYR A 41 -19.29 2.53 -7.66
N ALA A 42 -20.22 1.57 -7.53
CA ALA A 42 -21.23 1.62 -6.47
C ALA A 42 -20.60 1.66 -5.07
N TYR A 43 -19.61 0.79 -4.83
CA TYR A 43 -18.88 0.77 -3.57
C TYR A 43 -18.03 2.02 -3.37
N THR A 44 -17.34 2.47 -4.42
CA THR A 44 -16.52 3.69 -4.36
C THR A 44 -17.40 4.91 -4.06
N ASN A 45 -18.55 5.02 -4.72
CA ASN A 45 -19.49 6.12 -4.53
C ASN A 45 -20.00 6.14 -3.09
N GLY A 46 -20.49 5.02 -2.57
CA GLY A 46 -21.00 4.96 -1.18
C GLY A 46 -19.96 5.34 -0.13
N VAL A 47 -18.72 4.85 -0.27
CA VAL A 47 -17.63 5.20 0.66
C VAL A 47 -17.21 6.66 0.51
N MET A 48 -17.04 7.16 -0.70
CA MET A 48 -16.58 8.54 -0.93
C MET A 48 -17.63 9.58 -0.57
N GLU A 49 -18.92 9.30 -0.81
CA GLU A 49 -20.03 10.14 -0.37
C GLU A 49 -20.03 10.30 1.16
N TYR A 50 -19.81 9.20 1.89
CA TYR A 50 -19.70 9.21 3.34
C TYR A 50 -18.50 10.02 3.84
N LEU A 51 -17.34 9.88 3.17
CA LEU A 51 -16.10 10.53 3.57
C LEU A 51 -16.09 12.04 3.30
N ILE A 52 -16.49 12.48 2.09
CA ILE A 52 -16.30 13.88 1.66
C ILE A 52 -17.53 14.55 1.03
N GLY A 53 -18.65 13.83 0.89
CA GLY A 53 -19.93 14.36 0.40
C GLY A 53 -20.30 13.90 -1.02
N LYS A 54 -21.53 14.23 -1.44
CA LYS A 54 -22.09 13.82 -2.75
C LYS A 54 -21.31 14.36 -3.95
N ASP A 55 -20.60 15.47 -3.77
CA ASP A 55 -19.76 16.13 -4.75
C ASP A 55 -18.33 15.58 -4.79
N TRP A 56 -18.06 14.39 -4.20
CA TRP A 56 -16.71 13.82 -4.07
C TRP A 56 -15.94 13.71 -5.39
N THR A 57 -16.62 13.53 -6.53
CA THR A 57 -15.99 13.47 -7.85
C THR A 57 -15.33 14.78 -8.26
N SER A 58 -15.74 15.91 -7.68
CA SER A 58 -15.20 17.25 -7.97
C SER A 58 -13.84 17.54 -7.32
N TYR A 59 -13.40 16.69 -6.37
CA TYR A 59 -12.10 16.78 -5.71
C TYR A 59 -10.98 16.12 -6.53
N PHE A 60 -11.35 15.32 -7.54
CA PHE A 60 -10.43 14.64 -8.44
C PHE A 60 -10.55 15.23 -9.84
N ASN A 61 -9.43 15.46 -10.52
CA ASN A 61 -9.49 15.79 -11.94
C ASN A 61 -9.90 14.57 -12.77
N ILE A 62 -9.50 13.38 -12.33
CA ILE A 62 -9.77 12.12 -13.02
C ILE A 62 -10.11 11.03 -12.02
N THR A 63 -11.16 10.27 -12.29
CA THR A 63 -11.61 9.17 -11.43
C THR A 63 -11.67 7.88 -12.22
N VAL A 64 -10.91 6.87 -11.78
CA VAL A 64 -10.88 5.53 -12.40
C VAL A 64 -11.19 4.46 -11.36
N VAL A 65 -12.28 3.74 -11.57
CA VAL A 65 -12.72 2.56 -10.80
C VAL A 65 -12.39 1.27 -11.55
N ASN A 66 -12.57 0.11 -10.90
CA ASN A 66 -12.27 -1.21 -11.47
C ASN A 66 -10.89 -1.26 -12.16
N ALA A 67 -9.87 -0.68 -11.55
CA ALA A 67 -8.55 -0.57 -12.18
C ALA A 67 -7.90 -1.95 -12.40
N HIS A 68 -8.23 -2.94 -11.56
CA HIS A 68 -7.61 -4.28 -11.56
C HIS A 68 -6.08 -4.23 -11.40
N LYS A 69 -5.55 -3.34 -10.55
CA LYS A 69 -4.13 -3.35 -10.16
C LYS A 69 -3.75 -4.73 -9.59
N PRO A 70 -2.59 -5.30 -9.96
CA PRO A 70 -1.48 -4.68 -10.70
C PRO A 70 -1.63 -4.66 -12.23
N LYS A 71 -2.63 -5.35 -12.80
CA LYS A 71 -2.84 -5.47 -14.26
C LYS A 71 -2.90 -4.11 -14.95
N TRP A 72 -3.46 -3.10 -14.29
CA TRP A 72 -3.52 -1.72 -14.77
C TRP A 72 -2.16 -1.12 -15.18
N PHE A 73 -1.09 -1.45 -14.46
CA PHE A 73 0.26 -0.95 -14.72
C PHE A 73 0.98 -1.69 -15.86
N ALA A 74 0.40 -2.81 -16.32
CA ALA A 74 0.89 -3.64 -17.41
C ALA A 74 -0.08 -3.53 -18.61
N GLU A 75 -0.72 -4.62 -19.03
CA GLU A 75 -1.60 -4.68 -20.20
C GLU A 75 -2.94 -3.94 -20.00
N GLY A 76 -3.41 -3.85 -18.75
CA GLY A 76 -4.68 -3.23 -18.40
C GLY A 76 -5.92 -3.94 -18.94
N THR A 77 -7.00 -3.17 -19.08
CA THR A 77 -8.32 -3.64 -19.55
C THR A 77 -8.95 -2.61 -20.49
N VAL A 78 -10.12 -2.92 -21.04
CA VAL A 78 -10.90 -1.95 -21.84
C VAL A 78 -11.23 -0.73 -21.00
N PHE A 79 -10.96 0.46 -21.54
CA PHE A 79 -11.28 1.72 -20.87
C PHE A 79 -12.70 2.15 -21.22
N ARG A 80 -13.55 2.29 -20.21
CA ARG A 80 -14.98 2.65 -20.37
C ARG A 80 -15.36 3.80 -19.46
N GLU A 81 -16.47 4.43 -19.79
CA GLU A 81 -17.10 5.45 -18.95
C GLU A 81 -18.23 4.82 -18.13
N VAL A 82 -18.42 5.27 -16.90
CA VAL A 82 -19.51 4.85 -16.01
C VAL A 82 -20.66 5.84 -16.16
N ASN A 83 -21.87 5.34 -16.35
CA ASN A 83 -23.07 6.14 -16.14
C ASN A 83 -23.27 6.27 -14.61
N THR A 84 -23.06 7.45 -14.06
CA THR A 84 -23.09 7.69 -12.60
C THR A 84 -24.50 7.62 -12.00
N GLU A 85 -25.54 7.81 -12.80
CA GLU A 85 -26.94 7.69 -12.35
C GLU A 85 -27.33 6.23 -12.11
N THR A 86 -26.86 5.32 -12.96
CA THR A 86 -27.21 3.89 -12.93
C THR A 86 -26.10 3.00 -12.35
N GLY A 87 -24.86 3.52 -12.30
CA GLY A 87 -23.64 2.77 -12.00
C GLY A 87 -23.19 1.80 -13.09
N ALA A 88 -23.90 1.71 -14.22
CA ALA A 88 -23.57 0.81 -15.32
C ALA A 88 -22.43 1.36 -16.19
N LEU A 89 -21.72 0.46 -16.88
CA LEU A 89 -20.71 0.86 -17.88
C LEU A 89 -21.41 1.26 -19.17
N LYS A 90 -21.05 2.43 -19.71
CA LYS A 90 -21.48 2.84 -21.06
C LYS A 90 -20.93 1.85 -22.10
N ILE A 91 -21.72 1.61 -23.14
CA ILE A 91 -21.35 0.69 -24.22
C ILE A 91 -20.21 1.31 -25.04
N GLY A 92 -19.21 0.50 -25.36
CA GLY A 92 -18.07 0.88 -26.21
C GLY A 92 -16.77 1.09 -25.45
N ILE A 93 -15.82 1.75 -26.11
CA ILE A 93 -14.50 2.12 -25.57
C ILE A 93 -14.45 3.64 -25.52
N HIS A 94 -14.04 4.21 -24.38
CA HIS A 94 -13.85 5.65 -24.27
C HIS A 94 -12.57 6.09 -24.98
N THR A 95 -12.70 6.95 -25.98
CA THR A 95 -11.59 7.53 -26.75
C THR A 95 -11.48 9.05 -26.62
N GLY A 96 -12.44 9.68 -25.93
CA GLY A 96 -12.50 11.13 -25.75
C GLY A 96 -11.55 11.66 -24.67
N PRO A 97 -11.48 12.99 -24.51
CA PRO A 97 -10.74 13.60 -23.41
C PRO A 97 -11.31 13.20 -22.05
N LEU A 98 -10.46 13.18 -21.03
CA LEU A 98 -10.89 12.98 -19.64
C LEU A 98 -11.42 14.28 -19.07
N LYS A 99 -12.62 14.23 -18.50
CA LYS A 99 -13.30 15.36 -17.88
C LYS A 99 -13.44 15.14 -16.38
N GLN A 100 -13.30 16.22 -15.62
CA GLN A 100 -13.59 16.24 -14.19
C GLN A 100 -15.09 16.00 -13.95
N GLY A 101 -15.42 15.30 -12.86
CA GLY A 101 -16.79 14.91 -12.52
C GLY A 101 -17.22 13.59 -13.16
N GLU A 102 -16.64 13.23 -14.31
CA GLU A 102 -16.88 11.94 -14.96
C GLU A 102 -16.10 10.81 -14.27
N VAL A 103 -16.65 9.60 -14.35
CA VAL A 103 -16.05 8.40 -13.77
C VAL A 103 -15.75 7.39 -14.87
N TYR A 104 -14.53 6.87 -14.87
CA TYR A 104 -14.05 5.88 -15.83
C TYR A 104 -13.81 4.54 -15.15
N SER A 105 -13.80 3.46 -15.93
CA SER A 105 -13.62 2.09 -15.45
C SER A 105 -12.53 1.39 -16.26
N GLY A 106 -11.62 0.70 -15.56
CA GLY A 106 -10.58 -0.13 -16.18
C GLY A 106 -9.45 0.68 -16.81
N GLY A 107 -9.11 0.36 -18.05
CA GLY A 107 -8.01 0.98 -18.78
C GLY A 107 -6.63 0.48 -18.40
N SER A 108 -5.62 1.26 -18.76
CA SER A 108 -4.21 0.99 -18.46
C SER A 108 -3.45 2.28 -18.18
N CYS A 109 -2.29 2.15 -17.54
CA CYS A 109 -1.39 3.28 -17.30
C CYS A 109 -0.95 3.95 -18.61
N ASP A 110 -0.81 3.21 -19.72
CA ASP A 110 -0.48 3.79 -21.03
C ASP A 110 -1.61 4.57 -21.65
N ALA A 111 -2.86 4.12 -21.50
CA ALA A 111 -4.02 4.91 -21.90
C ALA A 111 -4.12 6.19 -21.07
N PHE A 112 -3.95 6.06 -19.75
CA PHE A 112 -4.00 7.19 -18.82
C PHE A 112 -2.91 8.23 -19.11
N ARG A 113 -1.65 7.82 -19.31
CA ARG A 113 -0.54 8.75 -19.62
C ARG A 113 -0.71 9.52 -20.93
N ARG A 114 -1.39 8.94 -21.92
CA ARG A 114 -1.67 9.64 -23.18
C ARG A 114 -2.65 10.79 -22.97
N LEU A 115 -3.54 10.65 -21.99
CA LEU A 115 -4.58 11.62 -21.66
C LEU A 115 -4.09 12.63 -20.62
N VAL A 116 -3.32 12.15 -19.63
CA VAL A 116 -2.71 12.93 -18.56
C VAL A 116 -1.26 13.15 -18.92
N LYS A 117 -0.93 14.32 -19.47
CA LYS A 117 0.39 14.72 -19.96
C LYS A 117 1.47 14.85 -18.84
N ALA A 118 1.49 13.92 -17.88
CA ALA A 118 2.45 13.86 -16.77
C ALA A 118 3.49 12.77 -17.03
N ARG A 119 4.76 13.04 -16.70
CA ARG A 119 5.87 12.08 -16.81
C ARG A 119 6.14 11.44 -15.46
N GLY A 120 6.86 10.31 -15.45
CA GLY A 120 6.96 9.42 -14.29
C GLY A 120 7.27 10.14 -12.96
N LYS A 121 8.35 10.92 -12.92
CA LYS A 121 8.77 11.68 -11.72
C LYS A 121 7.78 12.77 -11.27
N ASP A 122 6.88 13.19 -12.16
CA ASP A 122 5.88 14.22 -11.87
C ASP A 122 4.69 13.65 -11.07
N VAL A 123 4.53 12.32 -11.07
CA VAL A 123 3.44 11.62 -10.36
C VAL A 123 3.88 11.14 -8.98
N LEU A 124 3.08 11.46 -7.97
CA LEU A 124 3.13 10.86 -6.64
C LEU A 124 1.91 9.94 -6.48
N TYR A 125 2.14 8.64 -6.33
CA TYR A 125 1.08 7.66 -6.13
C TYR A 125 1.03 7.21 -4.68
N ILE A 126 -0.15 7.35 -4.07
CA ILE A 126 -0.40 7.03 -2.66
C ILE A 126 -1.24 5.76 -2.63
N GLY A 127 -0.80 4.75 -1.88
CA GLY A 127 -1.52 3.48 -1.75
C GLY A 127 -1.00 2.66 -0.58
N ASP A 128 -1.74 1.64 -0.20
CA ASP A 128 -1.48 0.73 0.92
C ASP A 128 -0.94 -0.64 0.44
N HIS A 129 -1.25 -1.01 -0.81
CA HIS A 129 -0.83 -2.30 -1.32
C HIS A 129 0.60 -2.27 -1.88
N ILE A 130 1.59 -2.71 -1.10
CA ILE A 130 3.03 -2.62 -1.44
C ILE A 130 3.36 -3.17 -2.84
N PHE A 131 2.81 -4.31 -3.24
CA PHE A 131 3.10 -4.91 -4.54
C PHE A 131 2.36 -4.20 -5.69
N GLY A 132 1.06 -4.02 -5.50
CA GLY A 132 0.14 -3.54 -6.55
C GLY A 132 0.29 -2.06 -6.82
N ASP A 133 0.56 -1.27 -5.79
CA ASP A 133 0.57 0.18 -5.85
C ASP A 133 1.99 0.74 -5.86
N VAL A 134 2.89 0.23 -5.02
CA VAL A 134 4.23 0.82 -4.84
C VAL A 134 5.25 0.20 -5.79
N LEU A 135 5.46 -1.12 -5.73
CA LEU A 135 6.51 -1.78 -6.52
C LEU A 135 6.24 -1.69 -8.03
N ARG A 136 4.99 -1.91 -8.46
CA ARG A 136 4.64 -1.88 -9.88
C ARG A 136 4.66 -0.47 -10.46
N SER A 137 4.16 0.55 -9.75
CA SER A 137 4.23 1.94 -10.25
C SER A 137 5.67 2.45 -10.32
N LYS A 138 6.53 2.10 -9.35
CA LYS A 138 7.94 2.47 -9.36
C LYS A 138 8.69 1.76 -10.49
N LYS A 139 8.60 0.43 -10.57
CA LYS A 139 9.36 -0.38 -11.54
C LYS A 139 8.90 -0.15 -12.98
N ALA A 140 7.60 -0.05 -13.22
CA ALA A 140 7.08 0.08 -14.57
C ALA A 140 7.18 1.52 -15.09
N ARG A 141 7.08 2.53 -14.21
CA ARG A 141 6.80 3.92 -14.64
C ARG A 141 7.66 5.00 -13.98
N GLY A 142 8.49 4.65 -13.00
CA GLY A 142 9.32 5.62 -12.28
C GLY A 142 8.52 6.63 -11.46
N TRP A 143 7.28 6.29 -11.08
CA TRP A 143 6.46 7.15 -10.22
C TRP A 143 7.10 7.32 -8.85
N ARG A 144 6.92 8.50 -8.24
CA ARG A 144 7.16 8.65 -6.80
C ARG A 144 6.03 7.95 -6.07
N THR A 145 6.33 7.30 -4.95
CA THR A 145 5.39 6.47 -4.22
C THR A 145 5.34 6.87 -2.76
N PHE A 146 4.15 6.86 -2.19
CA PHE A 146 3.90 7.03 -0.76
C PHE A 146 3.12 5.80 -0.28
N LEU A 147 3.73 4.99 0.58
CA LEU A 147 3.10 3.81 1.15
C LEU A 147 2.35 4.20 2.43
N VAL A 148 1.04 3.98 2.45
CA VAL A 148 0.23 4.11 3.66
C VAL A 148 0.28 2.78 4.41
N VAL A 149 0.69 2.80 5.68
CA VAL A 149 0.76 1.61 6.55
C VAL A 149 -0.08 1.90 7.80
N PRO A 150 -1.38 1.56 7.81
CA PRO A 150 -2.27 1.84 8.94
C PRO A 150 -1.78 1.25 10.27
N GLU A 151 -1.17 0.06 10.21
CA GLU A 151 -0.65 -0.65 11.38
C GLU A 151 0.57 0.04 12.02
N LEU A 152 1.24 0.93 11.29
CA LEU A 152 2.50 1.55 11.73
C LEU A 152 2.32 2.36 13.02
N THR A 153 1.17 3.00 13.22
CA THR A 153 0.90 3.74 14.47
C THR A 153 0.95 2.82 15.68
N GLN A 154 0.30 1.66 15.61
CA GLN A 154 0.31 0.68 16.69
C GLN A 154 1.71 0.08 16.88
N GLU A 155 2.38 -0.26 15.79
CA GLU A 155 3.74 -0.81 15.81
C GLU A 155 4.74 0.15 16.46
N LEU A 156 4.64 1.45 16.19
CA LEU A 156 5.49 2.47 16.80
C LEU A 156 5.26 2.59 18.31
N THR A 157 4.02 2.50 18.77
CA THR A 157 3.69 2.47 20.19
C THR A 157 4.33 1.26 20.87
N VAL A 158 4.08 0.05 20.34
CA VAL A 158 4.65 -1.20 20.88
C VAL A 158 6.17 -1.17 20.87
N TRP A 159 6.77 -0.69 19.78
CA TRP A 159 8.23 -0.55 19.66
C TRP A 159 8.80 0.39 20.72
N THR A 160 8.14 1.51 20.98
CA THR A 160 8.60 2.50 21.96
C THR A 160 8.52 1.96 23.38
N GLU A 161 7.40 1.31 23.74
CA GLU A 161 7.19 0.69 25.05
C GLU A 161 8.16 -0.47 25.31
N ARG A 162 8.38 -1.32 24.30
CA ARG A 162 9.21 -2.54 24.41
C ARG A 162 10.67 -2.32 23.98
N LYS A 163 11.08 -1.07 23.78
CA LYS A 163 12.44 -0.68 23.39
C LYS A 163 13.54 -1.28 24.29
N PRO A 164 13.37 -1.38 25.63
CA PRO A 164 14.38 -2.01 26.49
C PRO A 164 14.58 -3.49 26.17
N LEU A 165 13.50 -4.23 25.92
CA LEU A 165 13.55 -5.65 25.56
C LEU A 165 14.25 -5.84 24.20
N PHE A 166 13.95 -4.99 23.22
CA PHE A 166 14.66 -5.01 21.95
C PHE A 166 16.17 -4.76 22.09
N LYS A 167 16.56 -3.84 22.98
CA LYS A 167 17.97 -3.59 23.27
C LYS A 167 18.64 -4.80 23.95
N GLN A 168 17.96 -5.44 24.90
CA GLN A 168 18.47 -6.65 25.56
C GLN A 168 18.73 -7.76 24.54
N ILE A 169 17.72 -8.10 23.73
CA ILE A 169 17.85 -9.12 22.69
C ILE A 169 18.98 -8.77 21.70
N HIS A 170 19.09 -7.50 21.30
CA HIS A 170 20.14 -7.08 20.37
C HIS A 170 21.55 -7.22 20.97
N THR A 171 21.71 -6.91 22.25
CA THR A 171 22.98 -7.06 22.97
C THR A 171 23.34 -8.53 23.18
N GLU A 172 22.38 -9.37 23.56
CA GLU A 172 22.57 -10.82 23.69
C GLU A 172 22.93 -11.48 22.35
N PHE A 173 22.28 -11.04 21.27
CA PHE A 173 22.58 -11.52 19.92
C PHE A 173 23.98 -11.11 19.48
N LYS A 174 24.36 -9.84 19.70
CA LYS A 174 25.71 -9.34 19.37
C LYS A 174 26.82 -10.03 20.17
N SER A 175 26.64 -10.19 21.48
CA SER A 175 27.62 -10.87 22.33
C SER A 175 27.74 -12.36 21.99
N SER A 176 26.65 -13.01 21.59
CA SER A 176 26.71 -14.37 21.07
C SER A 176 27.51 -14.47 19.77
N LEU A 177 27.34 -13.52 18.83
CA LEU A 177 28.09 -13.50 17.58
C LEU A 177 29.58 -13.19 17.79
N SER A 178 29.93 -12.27 18.71
CA SER A 178 31.34 -12.00 19.02
C SER A 178 32.01 -13.22 19.64
N ASN A 179 31.33 -13.89 20.59
CA ASN A 179 31.86 -15.10 21.21
C ASN A 179 32.00 -16.26 20.21
N GLU A 180 31.10 -16.38 19.23
CA GLU A 180 31.21 -17.38 18.16
C GLU A 180 32.42 -17.09 17.24
N MET A 181 32.65 -15.82 16.88
CA MET A 181 33.85 -15.42 16.12
C MET A 181 35.15 -15.66 16.90
N ASP A 182 35.21 -15.27 18.18
CA ASP A 182 36.38 -15.48 19.02
C ASP A 182 36.68 -16.98 19.25
N SER A 183 35.63 -17.82 19.35
CA SER A 183 35.78 -19.28 19.48
C SER A 183 36.22 -19.99 18.18
N GLU A 184 35.96 -19.39 17.00
CA GLU A 184 36.49 -19.88 15.71
C GLU A 184 37.97 -19.51 15.53
N TYR A 185 38.45 -18.43 16.15
CA TYR A 185 39.87 -18.06 16.11
C TYR A 185 40.76 -18.87 17.08
N GLU A 186 40.19 -19.49 18.13
CA GLU A 186 40.95 -20.36 19.06
C GLU A 186 40.99 -21.85 18.66
N VAL A 187 40.29 -22.29 17.60
CA VAL A 187 40.27 -23.69 17.18
C VAL A 187 40.59 -23.83 15.69
N ASP A 188 41.88 -23.84 15.35
CA ASP A 188 42.34 -24.51 14.13
C ASP A 188 43.07 -25.81 14.50
N HIS A 189 42.31 -26.90 14.53
CA HIS A 189 42.62 -28.13 13.80
C HIS A 189 41.46 -29.12 13.93
N GLU A 190 41.05 -29.65 12.76
CA GLU A 190 39.97 -30.60 12.48
C GLU A 190 38.54 -30.03 12.40
N ARG A 191 37.98 -30.07 11.17
CA ARG A 191 36.61 -29.69 10.83
C ARG A 191 35.63 -30.81 11.18
N PRO A 192 34.81 -30.65 12.23
CA PRO A 192 33.41 -31.07 12.12
C PRO A 192 32.44 -30.20 12.94
N SER A 193 31.85 -29.13 12.37
CA SER A 193 30.70 -28.48 13.07
C SER A 193 29.81 -27.52 12.27
N LEU A 194 29.99 -27.35 10.94
CA LEU A 194 29.18 -26.38 10.17
C LEU A 194 27.66 -26.64 10.24
N ARG A 195 27.24 -27.92 10.41
CA ARG A 195 25.83 -28.31 10.59
C ARG A 195 25.26 -28.02 11.99
N ARG A 196 26.10 -27.99 13.03
CA ARG A 196 25.65 -27.74 14.42
C ARG A 196 25.46 -26.25 14.69
N SER A 197 26.35 -25.41 14.18
CA SER A 197 26.20 -23.94 14.30
C SER A 197 25.00 -23.45 13.51
N THR A 198 24.80 -23.91 12.28
CA THR A 198 23.62 -23.55 11.46
C THR A 198 22.29 -23.94 12.10
N SER A 199 22.19 -25.14 12.68
CA SER A 199 20.96 -25.61 13.37
C SER A 199 20.66 -24.81 14.64
N LYS A 200 21.68 -24.39 15.41
CA LYS A 200 21.51 -23.53 16.59
C LYS A 200 21.12 -22.10 16.20
N THR A 201 21.72 -21.54 15.17
CA THR A 201 21.35 -20.21 14.66
C THR A 201 19.91 -20.20 14.15
N ILE A 202 19.49 -21.25 13.43
CA ILE A 202 18.09 -21.42 12.99
C ILE A 202 17.14 -21.45 14.19
N SER A 203 17.42 -22.27 15.22
CA SER A 203 16.55 -22.34 16.43
C SER A 203 16.44 -21.00 17.19
N LYS A 204 17.48 -20.16 17.14
CA LYS A 204 17.48 -18.83 17.77
C LYS A 204 16.72 -17.79 16.93
N VAL A 205 16.80 -17.89 15.59
CA VAL A 205 15.99 -17.08 14.66
C VAL A 205 14.50 -17.45 14.79
N GLU A 206 14.19 -18.73 14.95
CA GLU A 206 12.83 -19.22 15.24
C GLU A 206 12.33 -18.66 16.57
N ARG A 207 13.15 -18.69 17.64
CA ARG A 207 12.79 -18.06 18.93
C ARG A 207 12.58 -16.55 18.81
N TYR A 208 13.35 -15.86 17.97
CA TYR A 208 13.16 -14.43 17.66
C TYR A 208 11.83 -14.20 16.93
N ALA A 209 11.50 -15.06 15.96
CA ALA A 209 10.24 -15.03 15.22
C ALA A 209 9.04 -15.36 16.11
N ASP A 210 9.17 -16.30 17.04
CA ASP A 210 8.14 -16.67 18.03
C ASP A 210 7.89 -15.55 19.03
N VAL A 211 8.95 -14.91 19.54
CA VAL A 211 8.82 -13.74 20.40
C VAL A 211 8.15 -12.60 19.62
N TYR A 212 8.55 -12.33 18.38
CA TYR A 212 7.86 -11.35 17.52
C TYR A 212 6.40 -11.71 17.26
N ALA A 213 6.09 -12.98 17.01
CA ALA A 213 4.73 -13.47 16.77
C ALA A 213 3.86 -13.38 18.04
N SER A 214 4.45 -13.61 19.22
CA SER A 214 3.79 -13.50 20.53
C SER A 214 3.53 -12.06 20.97
N ILE A 215 4.31 -11.10 20.47
CA ILE A 215 4.17 -9.65 20.75
C ILE A 215 3.00 -9.02 19.97
N GLY A 216 2.39 -9.78 19.05
CA GLY A 216 1.32 -9.34 18.16
C GLY A 216 1.82 -9.38 16.72
N ARG A 217 1.00 -9.90 15.80
CA ARG A 217 1.33 -10.13 14.38
C ARG A 217 1.87 -8.88 13.67
N SER A 218 3.15 -8.57 13.87
CA SER A 218 3.83 -7.49 13.17
C SER A 218 4.16 -7.95 11.76
N ARG A 219 3.42 -7.41 10.78
CA ARG A 219 3.59 -7.73 9.35
C ARG A 219 4.84 -7.11 8.72
N LEU A 220 5.56 -6.24 9.44
CA LEU A 220 6.64 -5.44 8.87
C LEU A 220 7.99 -6.17 8.79
N LYS A 221 8.12 -7.38 9.35
CA LYS A 221 9.38 -8.17 9.28
C LYS A 221 9.26 -9.63 8.84
N SER A 222 8.05 -10.18 8.67
CA SER A 222 7.90 -11.49 8.02
C SER A 222 7.98 -11.31 6.50
N GLY A 223 9.19 -11.04 5.99
CA GLY A 223 9.46 -11.10 4.56
C GLY A 223 9.34 -12.54 4.07
N GLN A 224 8.26 -12.82 3.35
CA GLN A 224 8.23 -13.79 2.25
C GLN A 224 7.90 -13.03 0.96
#